data_AF-A0A848VPU0-F1
#
_entry.id   AF-A0A848VPU0-F1
#
_cell.length_a   1.000
_cell.length_b   1.000
_cell.length_c   1.000
_cell.angle_alpha   90.00
_cell.angle_beta   90.00
_cell.angle_gamma   90.00
#
_symmetry.space_group_name_H-M   'P 1'
#
loop_
_entity.id
_entity.type
_entity.pdbx_description
1 polymer ?
#
loop_
_entity_poly.entity_id
_entity_poly.type
_entity_poly.pdbx_seq_one_letter_code
_entity_poly.pdbx_strand_id
1 'polypeptide(L)'
;MPYPEQLVTPMRAELTRLGVEELKDATEVDTFFENAAEGTSVLVINSVCGCAAANARPAVAMVRQLPVQPDRWGTVFAGQDLEATAQARMHLMGVPPSSPFMAVFKDGDPVFVLERRHIEGRSAAAIATDLGKAVQKFAGDGASAGDGVESPEVEVRAPEGLPSTFRSIL
;
A
#
# COMPACT_ATOMS: atom_id res chain seq x y z
N MET A 1 -1.75 -12.35 17.19
CA MET A 1 -1.10 -13.66 17.01
C MET A 1 -1.17 -14.00 15.54
N PRO A 2 -0.05 -14.31 14.88
CA PRO A 2 -0.05 -14.68 13.47
C PRO A 2 -0.93 -15.89 13.17
N TYR A 3 -1.57 -15.90 12.01
CA TYR A 3 -2.23 -17.09 11.45
C TYR A 3 -1.19 -18.16 11.09
N PRO A 4 -1.58 -19.45 11.08
CA PRO A 4 -0.74 -20.53 10.56
C PRO A 4 -0.24 -20.25 9.14
N GLU A 5 1.03 -20.57 8.88
CA GLU A 5 1.70 -20.25 7.61
C GLU A 5 0.94 -20.81 6.39
N GLN A 6 0.42 -22.03 6.50
CA GLN A 6 -0.31 -22.70 5.42
C GLN A 6 -1.56 -21.91 4.96
N LEU A 7 -2.15 -21.10 5.84
CA LEU A 7 -3.31 -20.27 5.49
C LEU A 7 -2.91 -19.00 4.75
N VAL A 8 -1.72 -18.45 5.02
CA VAL A 8 -1.28 -17.17 4.47
C VAL A 8 -0.34 -17.31 3.28
N THR A 9 0.33 -18.45 3.11
CA THR A 9 1.14 -18.78 1.92
C THR A 9 0.43 -18.45 0.60
N PRO A 10 -0.85 -18.82 0.36
CA PRO A 10 -1.51 -18.42 -0.88
C PRO A 10 -1.70 -16.91 -1.01
N MET A 11 -1.95 -16.20 0.09
CA MET A 11 -2.13 -14.74 0.10
C MET A 11 -0.82 -13.99 -0.17
N ARG A 12 0.32 -14.56 0.28
CA ARG A 12 1.68 -14.10 -0.07
C ARG A 12 1.94 -14.33 -1.56
N ALA A 13 1.63 -15.52 -2.05
CA ALA A 13 1.84 -15.94 -3.43
C ALA A 13 1.10 -15.08 -4.46
N GLU A 14 -0.03 -14.48 -4.10
CA GLU A 14 -0.75 -13.53 -4.95
C GLU A 14 0.10 -12.30 -5.33
N LEU A 15 0.98 -11.84 -4.44
CA LEU A 15 1.87 -10.71 -4.70
C LEU A 15 3.25 -11.17 -5.22
N THR A 16 3.84 -12.21 -4.63
CA THR A 16 5.18 -12.64 -5.03
C THR A 16 5.23 -13.18 -6.46
N ARG A 17 4.16 -13.81 -6.96
CA ARG A 17 4.05 -14.21 -8.38
C ARG A 17 4.05 -13.02 -9.35
N LEU A 18 3.75 -11.82 -8.89
CA LEU A 18 3.78 -10.58 -9.67
C LEU A 18 5.16 -9.89 -9.65
N GLY A 19 6.14 -10.51 -8.98
CA GLY A 19 7.47 -9.96 -8.77
C GLY A 19 7.55 -8.92 -7.64
N VAL A 20 6.59 -8.92 -6.72
CA VAL A 20 6.66 -8.11 -5.50
C VAL A 20 7.53 -8.85 -4.47
N GLU A 21 8.62 -8.22 -4.05
CA GLU A 21 9.55 -8.75 -3.06
C GLU A 21 8.90 -8.85 -1.68
N GLU A 22 8.95 -10.02 -1.06
CA GLU A 22 8.41 -10.22 0.28
C GLU A 22 9.47 -9.88 1.33
N LEU A 23 9.14 -8.98 2.25
CA LEU A 23 9.99 -8.48 3.32
C LEU A 23 9.44 -9.01 4.65
N LYS A 24 10.17 -9.91 5.30
CA LYS A 24 9.70 -10.74 6.43
C LYS A 24 10.27 -10.31 7.78
N ASP A 25 11.36 -9.56 7.79
CA ASP A 25 11.93 -8.94 8.99
C ASP A 25 12.31 -7.47 8.77
N ALA A 26 12.75 -6.82 9.85
CA ALA A 26 13.13 -5.40 9.81
C ALA A 26 14.37 -5.15 8.93
N THR A 27 15.33 -6.09 8.88
CA THR A 27 16.56 -5.94 8.10
C THR A 27 16.27 -5.97 6.60
N GLU A 28 15.38 -6.85 6.15
CA GLU A 28 14.91 -6.88 4.76
C GLU A 28 14.20 -5.57 4.38
N VAL A 29 13.41 -5.00 5.30
CA VAL A 29 12.78 -3.68 5.08
C VAL A 29 13.80 -2.56 4.96
N ASP A 30 14.77 -2.50 5.86
CA ASP A 30 15.84 -1.48 5.80
C ASP A 30 16.63 -1.60 4.50
N THR A 31 17.00 -2.82 4.13
CA THR A 31 17.71 -3.09 2.87
C THR A 31 16.88 -2.67 1.66
N PHE A 32 15.57 -2.92 1.67
CA PHE A 32 14.67 -2.47 0.60
C PHE A 32 14.68 -0.94 0.46
N PHE A 33 14.59 -0.21 1.57
CA PHE A 33 14.58 1.26 1.55
C PHE A 33 15.95 1.89 1.26
N GLU A 34 17.05 1.31 1.74
CA GLU A 34 18.40 1.70 1.35
C GLU A 34 18.59 1.58 -0.17
N ASN A 35 18.13 0.48 -0.75
CA ASN A 35 18.15 0.25 -2.19
C ASN A 35 17.17 1.13 -2.98
N ALA A 36 16.18 1.72 -2.31
CA ALA A 36 15.19 2.64 -2.85
C ALA A 36 15.47 4.11 -2.51
N ALA A 37 16.68 4.42 -2.00
CA ALA A 37 17.13 5.79 -1.74
C ALA A 37 17.18 6.64 -3.01
N GLU A 38 17.29 6.00 -4.18
CA GLU A 38 17.14 6.62 -5.50
C GLU A 38 16.09 5.85 -6.30
N GLY A 39 15.33 6.58 -7.11
CA GLY A 39 14.31 5.99 -7.98
C GLY A 39 12.95 5.89 -7.31
N THR A 40 12.10 5.01 -7.84
CA THR A 40 10.70 4.89 -7.39
C THR A 40 10.45 3.49 -6.88
N SER A 41 9.79 3.37 -5.74
CA SER A 41 9.38 2.08 -5.20
C SER A 41 7.92 2.09 -4.78
N VAL A 42 7.31 0.91 -4.77
CA VAL A 42 5.97 0.71 -4.21
C VAL A 42 6.04 -0.29 -3.08
N LEU A 43 5.51 0.10 -1.93
CA LEU A 43 5.32 -0.77 -0.78
C LEU A 43 3.84 -1.16 -0.65
N VAL A 44 3.60 -2.45 -0.49
CA VAL A 44 2.27 -3.01 -0.17
C VAL A 44 2.29 -3.56 1.25
N ILE A 45 1.47 -3.00 2.13
CA ILE A 45 1.20 -3.59 3.44
C ILE A 45 0.00 -4.53 3.27
N ASN A 46 0.30 -5.80 2.99
CA ASN A 46 -0.68 -6.86 2.80
C ASN A 46 -1.38 -7.22 4.12
N SER A 47 -2.52 -7.92 4.03
CA SER A 47 -3.35 -8.30 5.18
C SER A 47 -4.22 -9.51 4.83
N VAL A 48 -4.71 -10.20 5.86
CA VAL A 48 -5.75 -11.24 5.72
C VAL A 48 -7.16 -10.66 5.51
N CYS A 49 -7.34 -9.33 5.58
CA CYS A 49 -8.64 -8.68 5.36
C CYS A 49 -9.28 -9.11 4.03
N GLY A 50 -10.61 -9.31 4.02
CA GLY A 50 -11.36 -9.54 2.78
C GLY A 50 -11.17 -8.44 1.74
N CYS A 51 -11.01 -7.19 2.19
CA CYS A 51 -10.66 -6.04 1.35
C CYS A 51 -9.27 -6.16 0.68
N ALA A 52 -8.30 -6.83 1.31
CA ALA A 52 -7.00 -7.09 0.70
C ALA A 52 -7.14 -8.12 -0.44
N ALA A 53 -7.90 -9.19 -0.19
CA ALA A 53 -8.14 -10.26 -1.16
C ALA A 53 -8.99 -9.80 -2.36
N ALA A 54 -10.07 -9.08 -2.11
CA ALA A 54 -11.00 -8.67 -3.17
C ALA A 54 -10.48 -7.48 -3.99
N ASN A 55 -9.71 -6.58 -3.37
CA ASN A 55 -9.44 -5.27 -3.96
C ASN A 55 -7.95 -4.93 -4.06
N ALA A 56 -7.20 -4.95 -2.96
CA ALA A 56 -5.82 -4.44 -2.96
C ALA A 56 -4.86 -5.31 -3.81
N ARG A 57 -4.81 -6.63 -3.59
CA ARG A 57 -3.92 -7.51 -4.36
C ARG A 57 -4.30 -7.58 -5.85
N PRO A 58 -5.59 -7.67 -6.23
CA PRO A 58 -5.98 -7.54 -7.62
C PRO A 58 -5.62 -6.19 -8.25
N ALA A 59 -5.71 -5.08 -7.49
CA ALA A 59 -5.30 -3.77 -7.99
C ALA A 59 -3.80 -3.71 -8.30
N VAL A 60 -2.96 -4.30 -7.44
CA VAL A 60 -1.51 -4.44 -7.71
C VAL A 60 -1.28 -5.24 -9.00
N ALA A 61 -2.00 -6.36 -9.19
CA ALA A 61 -1.89 -7.16 -10.41
C ALA A 61 -2.22 -6.36 -11.68
N MET A 62 -3.23 -5.49 -11.63
CA MET A 62 -3.59 -4.60 -12.74
C MET A 62 -2.50 -3.55 -13.00
N VAL A 63 -1.97 -2.91 -11.95
CA VAL A 63 -0.90 -1.91 -12.09
C VAL A 63 0.37 -2.52 -12.65
N ARG A 64 0.69 -3.77 -12.29
CA ARG A 64 1.84 -4.51 -12.84
C ARG A 64 1.77 -4.79 -14.35
N GLN A 65 0.61 -4.59 -14.98
CA GLN A 65 0.44 -4.70 -16.43
C GLN A 65 0.65 -3.36 -17.17
N LEU A 66 0.85 -2.25 -16.44
CA LEU A 66 1.09 -0.94 -17.05
C LEU A 66 2.51 -0.84 -17.64
N PRO A 67 2.71 -0.04 -18.70
CA PRO A 67 4.02 0.11 -19.34
C PRO A 67 5.04 0.84 -18.47
N VAL A 68 4.60 1.83 -17.67
CA VAL A 68 5.45 2.52 -16.69
C VAL A 68 5.38 1.74 -15.39
N GLN A 69 6.54 1.39 -14.85
CA GLN A 69 6.69 0.66 -13.60
C GLN A 69 7.70 1.37 -12.70
N PRO A 70 7.52 1.33 -11.37
CA PRO A 70 8.57 1.73 -10.44
C PRO A 70 9.74 0.73 -10.53
N ASP A 71 10.90 1.15 -10.05
CA ASP A 71 12.11 0.34 -10.02
C ASP A 71 11.97 -0.88 -9.10
N ARG A 72 11.20 -0.73 -8.01
CA ARG A 72 11.06 -1.75 -6.97
C ARG A 72 9.63 -1.91 -6.47
N TRP A 73 9.29 -3.14 -6.11
CA TRP A 73 8.03 -3.50 -5.46
C TRP A 73 8.34 -4.34 -4.21
N GLY A 74 7.90 -3.88 -3.05
CA GLY A 74 8.05 -4.59 -1.78
C GLY A 74 6.69 -4.86 -1.13
N THR A 75 6.59 -5.92 -0.33
CA THR A 75 5.43 -6.20 0.50
C THR A 75 5.84 -6.68 1.88
N VAL A 76 5.16 -6.14 2.90
CA VAL A 76 5.14 -6.69 4.27
C VAL A 76 3.75 -7.25 4.55
N PHE A 77 3.63 -8.19 5.49
CA PHE A 77 2.35 -8.81 5.82
C PHE A 77 1.87 -8.42 7.23
N ALA A 78 0.93 -7.48 7.30
CA ALA A 78 0.39 -6.99 8.56
C ALA A 78 -0.33 -8.11 9.33
N GLY A 79 0.06 -8.26 10.60
CA GLY A 79 -0.45 -9.30 11.50
C GLY A 79 0.31 -10.63 11.43
N GLN A 80 1.14 -10.83 10.40
CA GLN A 80 2.01 -12.00 10.23
C GLN A 80 3.46 -11.64 10.51
N ASP A 81 4.05 -10.75 9.71
CA ASP A 81 5.44 -10.32 9.81
C ASP A 81 5.49 -9.03 10.63
N LEU A 82 5.35 -9.18 11.96
CA LEU A 82 5.12 -8.05 12.87
C LEU A 82 6.27 -7.05 12.87
N GLU A 83 7.51 -7.53 12.90
CA GLU A 83 8.72 -6.69 12.92
C GLU A 83 8.89 -5.96 11.58
N ALA A 84 8.78 -6.67 10.45
CA ALA A 84 8.82 -6.05 9.12
C ALA A 84 7.72 -5.00 8.95
N THR A 85 6.49 -5.31 9.38
CA THR A 85 5.37 -4.37 9.30
C THR A 85 5.60 -3.14 10.18
N ALA A 86 6.16 -3.31 11.37
CA ALA A 86 6.49 -2.21 12.26
C ALA A 86 7.58 -1.31 11.64
N GLN A 87 8.63 -1.92 11.09
CA GLN A 87 9.71 -1.18 10.46
C GLN A 87 9.25 -0.41 9.22
N ALA A 88 8.46 -1.05 8.36
CA ALA A 88 7.92 -0.39 7.17
C ALA A 88 7.03 0.82 7.52
N ARG A 89 6.34 0.79 8.67
CA ARG A 89 5.56 1.92 9.17
C ARG A 89 6.41 3.09 9.65
N MET A 90 7.68 2.88 10.02
CA MET A 90 8.59 3.97 10.39
C MET A 90 8.93 4.86 9.19
N HIS A 91 8.93 4.31 7.97
CA HIS A 91 9.07 5.09 6.73
C HIS A 91 7.79 5.85 6.33
N LEU A 92 6.71 5.68 7.09
CA LEU A 92 5.39 6.30 6.87
C LEU A 92 4.97 7.15 8.07
N MET A 93 5.93 7.69 8.83
CA MET A 93 5.63 8.58 9.95
C MET A 93 4.74 9.75 9.52
N GLY A 94 3.69 10.02 10.31
CA GLY A 94 2.68 11.02 9.99
C GLY A 94 1.46 10.47 9.23
N VAL A 95 1.52 9.25 8.69
CA VAL A 95 0.38 8.58 8.07
C VAL A 95 -0.26 7.60 9.08
N PRO A 96 -1.58 7.67 9.33
CA PRO A 96 -2.25 6.77 10.25
C PRO A 96 -2.07 5.29 9.85
N PRO A 97 -1.75 4.41 10.80
CA PRO A 97 -1.54 3.01 10.48
C PRO A 97 -2.84 2.32 10.09
N SER A 98 -2.91 1.78 8.87
CA SER A 98 -4.03 0.92 8.43
C SER A 98 -3.55 -0.33 7.68
N SER A 99 -4.46 -1.27 7.39
CA SER A 99 -4.22 -2.40 6.48
C SER A 99 -5.52 -2.91 5.84
N PRO A 100 -5.50 -3.31 4.55
CA PRO A 100 -4.40 -3.19 3.60
C PRO A 100 -4.05 -1.72 3.33
N PHE A 101 -2.82 -1.46 2.93
CA PHE A 101 -2.29 -0.13 2.67
C PHE A 101 -1.26 -0.20 1.54
N MET A 102 -1.17 0.83 0.70
CA MET A 102 -0.13 0.93 -0.35
C MET A 102 0.50 2.31 -0.35
N ALA A 103 1.80 2.38 -0.61
CA ALA A 103 2.52 3.64 -0.76
C ALA A 103 3.44 3.60 -1.98
N VAL A 104 3.53 4.74 -2.68
CA VAL A 104 4.56 5.01 -3.67
C VAL A 104 5.61 5.90 -3.00
N PHE A 105 6.87 5.53 -3.14
CA PHE A 105 8.01 6.29 -2.67
C PHE A 105 8.81 6.79 -3.86
N LYS A 106 9.40 7.98 -3.70
CA LYS A 106 10.35 8.58 -4.62
C LYS A 106 11.58 8.99 -3.83
N ASP A 107 12.75 8.47 -4.20
CA ASP A 107 14.03 8.77 -3.58
C ASP A 107 14.00 8.60 -2.04
N GLY A 108 13.39 7.50 -1.58
CA GLY A 108 13.22 7.16 -0.17
C GLY A 108 12.02 7.80 0.54
N ASP A 109 11.41 8.85 -0.02
CA ASP A 109 10.32 9.59 0.61
C ASP A 109 8.93 9.16 0.10
N PRO A 110 7.91 9.04 0.98
CA PRO A 110 6.56 8.71 0.55
C PRO A 110 5.94 9.89 -0.22
N VAL A 111 5.48 9.64 -1.44
CA VAL A 111 4.87 10.67 -2.30
C VAL A 111 3.39 10.45 -2.56
N PHE A 112 2.90 9.21 -2.39
CA PHE A 112 1.49 8.89 -2.53
C PHE A 112 1.08 7.72 -1.64
N VAL A 113 -0.11 7.77 -1.04
CA VAL A 113 -0.63 6.73 -0.15
C VAL A 113 -2.09 6.35 -0.41
N LEU A 114 -2.37 5.05 -0.27
CA LEU A 114 -3.70 4.46 -0.25
C LEU A 114 -3.89 3.75 1.08
N GLU A 115 -4.54 4.42 2.01
CA GLU A 115 -4.98 3.85 3.28
C GLU A 115 -6.14 2.88 3.09
N ARG A 116 -6.45 2.10 4.14
CA ARG A 116 -7.63 1.22 4.15
C ARG A 116 -8.91 1.97 3.75
N ARG A 117 -9.12 3.20 4.24
CA ARG A 117 -10.27 4.04 3.88
C ARG A 117 -10.35 4.38 2.38
N HIS A 118 -9.22 4.33 1.68
CA HIS A 118 -9.13 4.52 0.23
C HIS A 118 -9.26 3.22 -0.56
N ILE A 119 -9.42 2.06 0.11
CA ILE A 119 -9.48 0.72 -0.49
C ILE A 119 -10.81 0.03 -0.18
N GLU A 120 -11.29 0.17 1.06
CA GLU A 120 -12.52 -0.45 1.54
C GLU A 120 -13.75 0.10 0.79
N GLY A 121 -14.63 -0.79 0.33
CA GLY A 121 -15.82 -0.43 -0.44
C GLY A 121 -15.58 -0.03 -1.90
N ARG A 122 -14.33 0.02 -2.37
CA ARG A 122 -13.99 0.35 -3.77
C ARG A 122 -13.65 -0.89 -4.59
N SER A 123 -13.77 -0.80 -5.91
CA SER A 123 -13.36 -1.88 -6.81
C SER A 123 -11.85 -1.90 -7.02
N ALA A 124 -11.29 -3.09 -7.29
CA ALA A 124 -9.89 -3.25 -7.67
C ALA A 124 -9.47 -2.31 -8.81
N ALA A 125 -10.32 -2.13 -9.83
CA ALA A 125 -10.03 -1.27 -10.98
C ALA A 125 -9.95 0.23 -10.60
N ALA A 126 -10.79 0.70 -9.69
CA ALA A 126 -10.73 2.08 -9.20
C ALA A 126 -9.44 2.33 -8.41
N ILE A 127 -9.06 1.38 -7.56
CA ILE A 127 -7.81 1.45 -6.78
C ILE A 127 -6.58 1.37 -7.70
N ALA A 128 -6.61 0.48 -8.70
CA ALA A 128 -5.55 0.37 -9.70
C ALA A 128 -5.40 1.64 -10.55
N THR A 129 -6.51 2.35 -10.82
CA THR A 129 -6.48 3.63 -11.51
C THR A 129 -5.71 4.67 -10.70
N ASP A 130 -6.00 4.80 -9.40
CA ASP A 130 -5.31 5.77 -8.54
C ASP A 130 -3.83 5.42 -8.37
N LEU A 131 -3.54 4.16 -8.03
CA LEU A 131 -2.16 3.69 -7.88
C LEU A 131 -1.38 3.79 -9.19
N GLY A 132 -1.99 3.43 -10.31
CA GLY A 132 -1.38 3.49 -11.64
C GLY A 132 -1.06 4.93 -12.07
N LYS A 133 -1.95 5.90 -11.77
CA LYS A 133 -1.68 7.32 -11.98
C LYS A 133 -0.50 7.81 -11.15
N ALA A 134 -0.44 7.42 -9.87
CA ALA A 134 0.68 7.78 -9.00
C ALA A 134 2.00 7.17 -9.51
N VAL A 135 2.00 5.87 -9.85
CA VAL A 135 3.16 5.21 -10.47
C VAL A 135 3.59 5.93 -11.75
N GLN A 136 2.66 6.23 -12.65
CA GLN A 136 2.99 6.92 -13.90
C GLN A 136 3.56 8.32 -13.67
N LYS A 137 3.06 9.03 -12.66
CA LYS A 137 3.53 10.37 -12.29
C LYS A 137 4.96 10.36 -11.72
N PHE A 138 5.27 9.44 -10.82
CA PHE A 138 6.53 9.47 -10.05
C PHE A 138 7.64 8.56 -10.60
N ALA A 139 7.28 7.46 -11.27
CA ALA A 139 8.22 6.59 -11.99
C ALA A 139 8.44 7.04 -13.45
N GLY A 140 7.61 7.96 -13.97
CA GLY A 140 7.81 8.59 -15.27
C GLY A 140 8.78 9.78 -15.22
N ASP A 141 8.68 10.67 -16.21
CA ASP A 141 9.58 11.82 -16.38
C ASP A 141 9.40 12.88 -15.27
N GLY A 142 10.15 12.75 -14.19
CA GLY A 142 10.75 13.89 -13.46
C GLY A 142 9.95 14.53 -12.32
N ALA A 143 8.88 13.92 -11.79
CA ALA A 143 8.27 14.44 -10.57
C ALA A 143 9.18 14.17 -9.36
N SER A 144 9.62 15.23 -8.68
CA SER A 144 10.32 15.13 -7.40
C SER A 144 9.33 14.84 -6.27
N ALA A 145 9.83 14.34 -5.14
CA ALA A 145 9.08 14.44 -3.89
C ALA A 145 8.72 15.91 -3.64
N GLY A 146 7.41 16.22 -3.62
CA GLY A 146 6.92 17.55 -3.27
C GLY A 146 6.84 17.74 -1.76
N ASP A 147 6.32 18.88 -1.30
CA ASP A 147 6.22 19.22 0.12
C ASP A 147 5.18 18.39 0.93
N GLY A 148 4.58 17.35 0.34
CA GLY A 148 3.57 16.54 1.03
C GLY A 148 3.22 15.23 0.32
N VAL A 149 2.63 14.32 1.10
CA VAL A 149 2.18 12.99 0.63
C VAL A 149 0.79 13.09 0.02
N GLU A 150 0.65 12.71 -1.25
CA GLU A 150 -0.64 12.73 -1.95
C GLU A 150 -1.52 11.54 -1.55
N SER A 151 -2.84 11.75 -1.53
CA SER A 151 -3.82 10.66 -1.41
C SER A 151 -5.11 11.04 -2.16
N PRO A 152 -5.90 10.06 -2.65
CA PRO A 152 -7.16 10.38 -3.32
C PRO A 152 -8.14 11.05 -2.36
N GLU A 153 -8.84 12.08 -2.83
CA GLU A 153 -10.01 12.59 -2.14
C GLU A 153 -11.14 11.55 -2.24
N VAL A 154 -11.38 10.83 -1.15
CA VAL A 154 -12.51 9.91 -1.05
C VAL A 154 -13.61 10.62 -0.26
N GLU A 155 -14.74 10.90 -0.92
CA GLU A 155 -15.94 11.34 -0.20
C GLU A 155 -16.31 10.27 0.83
N VAL A 156 -16.11 10.59 2.11
CA VAL A 156 -16.62 9.77 3.20
C VAL A 156 -18.14 9.92 3.18
N ARG A 157 -18.83 9.03 2.47
CA ARG A 157 -20.29 8.98 2.50
C ARG A 157 -20.69 8.57 3.90
N ALA A 158 -21.04 9.56 4.73
CA ALA A 158 -21.64 9.30 6.03
C ALA A 158 -22.84 8.38 5.82
N PRO A 159 -22.99 7.31 6.61
CA PRO A 159 -24.16 6.44 6.49
C PRO A 159 -25.44 7.28 6.53
N GLU A 160 -26.25 7.19 5.48
CA GLU A 160 -27.52 7.89 5.41
C GLU A 160 -28.41 7.43 6.58
N GLY A 161 -28.85 8.38 7.41
CA GLY A 161 -29.68 8.09 8.58
C GLY A 161 -28.97 8.02 9.93
N LEU A 162 -27.67 8.35 10.03
CA LEU A 162 -27.04 8.51 11.34
C LEU A 162 -27.64 9.69 12.12
N PRO A 163 -28.07 9.48 13.38
CA PRO A 163 -28.45 10.56 14.28
C PRO A 163 -27.30 11.56 14.44
N SER A 164 -27.62 12.84 14.63
CA SER A 164 -26.64 13.93 14.76
C SER A 164 -25.61 13.70 15.87
N THR A 165 -25.94 12.89 16.87
CA THR A 165 -25.06 12.50 17.99
C THR A 165 -23.89 11.60 17.60
N PHE A 166 -23.94 10.94 16.44
CA PHE A 166 -22.85 10.06 15.96
C PHE A 166 -21.87 10.77 15.03
N ARG A 167 -22.15 12.01 14.61
CA ARG A 167 -21.27 12.77 13.71
C ARG A 167 -20.01 13.30 14.40
N SER A 168 -19.96 13.36 15.73
CA SER A 168 -18.80 13.85 16.49
C SER A 168 -17.73 12.79 16.76
N ILE A 169 -17.92 11.56 16.26
CA ILE A 169 -17.07 10.39 16.53
C ILE A 169 -16.43 9.87 15.23
N LEU A 170 -16.77 10.46 14.08
CA LEU A 170 -16.17 10.19 12.77
C LEU A 170 -15.11 11.25 12.47
#